data_AF-A0A432LWQ0-F1
#
_entry.id   AF-A0A432LWQ0-F1
#
_cell.length_a   1.000
_cell.length_b   1.000
_cell.length_c   1.000
_cell.angle_alpha   90.00
_cell.angle_beta   90.00
_cell.angle_gamma   90.00
#
_symmetry.space_group_name_H-M   'P 1'
#
loop_
_entity.id
_entity.type
_entity.pdbx_description
1 polymer ?
#
loop_
_entity_poly.entity_id
_entity_poly.type
_entity_poly.pdbx_seq_one_letter_code
_entity_poly.pdbx_strand_id
1 'polypeptide(L)'
;MSSPILAQSLTLLALMLPDADHVIGDLRDQYDPSAKRELGAHITIRFDWLSANRITATDHDYIASICASTPTIVVTLARVAEFPRVVYLEPEPAAPIEALAKRIAERYPARADDHPFKPHVTVGRKLPAEDVKRIRNLASTRLVQQGNVTTSCNELTLLMSRNGKWVRQRDYPFGAYYQRELLAHDKTQP
;
A
#
# COMPACT_ATOMS: atom_id res chain seq x y z
N MET A 1 3.57 33.22 -24.87
CA MET A 1 3.22 31.78 -24.94
C MET A 1 3.36 31.25 -23.54
N SER A 2 2.24 31.06 -22.83
CA SER A 2 2.27 30.53 -21.47
C SER A 2 2.63 29.05 -21.54
N SER A 3 3.76 28.65 -20.96
CA SER A 3 4.07 27.24 -20.73
C SER A 3 2.86 26.59 -20.06
N PRO A 4 2.35 25.44 -20.56
CA PRO A 4 1.35 24.72 -19.80
C PRO A 4 2.00 24.39 -18.46
N ILE A 5 1.34 24.77 -17.36
CA ILE A 5 1.67 24.24 -16.04
C ILE A 5 1.60 22.73 -16.22
N LEU A 6 2.75 22.06 -16.29
CA LEU A 6 2.81 20.61 -16.29
C LEU A 6 2.03 20.20 -15.05
N ALA A 7 0.85 19.59 -15.25
CA ALA A 7 0.03 19.13 -14.15
C ALA A 7 0.93 18.31 -13.23
N GLN A 8 1.08 18.76 -11.99
CA GLN A 8 2.05 18.19 -11.08
C GLN A 8 1.69 16.72 -10.86
N SER A 9 2.62 15.82 -11.20
CA SER A 9 2.40 14.38 -11.00
C SER A 9 2.36 14.07 -9.51
N LEU A 10 1.24 13.52 -9.05
CA LEU A 10 1.07 12.94 -7.73
C LEU A 10 2.01 11.74 -7.59
N THR A 11 2.50 11.52 -6.38
CA THR A 11 3.37 10.38 -6.06
C THR A 11 2.68 9.41 -5.10
N LEU A 12 3.01 8.12 -5.21
CA LEU A 12 2.52 7.07 -4.33
C LEU A 12 3.66 6.12 -3.96
N LEU A 13 3.93 5.93 -2.68
CA LEU A 13 4.68 4.79 -2.16
C LEU A 13 3.65 3.76 -1.72
N ALA A 14 3.73 2.55 -2.29
CA ALA A 14 2.76 1.51 -2.01
C ALA A 14 3.41 0.12 -1.97
N LEU A 15 2.85 -0.74 -1.13
CA LEU A 15 3.02 -2.18 -1.27
C LEU A 15 1.99 -2.64 -2.31
N MET A 16 2.43 -3.33 -3.36
CA MET A 16 1.54 -3.87 -4.38
C MET A 16 1.12 -5.30 -3.99
N LEU A 17 -0.17 -5.60 -4.08
CA LEU A 17 -0.78 -6.88 -3.69
C LEU A 17 -1.62 -7.44 -4.86
N PRO A 18 -1.00 -7.79 -6.00
CA PRO A 18 -1.74 -8.29 -7.18
C PRO A 18 -2.54 -9.56 -6.86
N ASP A 19 -2.08 -10.36 -5.90
CA ASP A 19 -2.83 -11.54 -5.41
C ASP A 19 -4.21 -11.17 -4.88
N ALA A 20 -4.46 -9.93 -4.43
CA ALA A 20 -5.80 -9.53 -3.99
C ALA A 20 -6.77 -9.33 -5.15
N ASP A 21 -6.29 -9.08 -6.37
CA ASP A 21 -7.14 -8.75 -7.51
C ASP A 21 -8.07 -9.93 -7.92
N HIS A 22 -7.75 -11.19 -7.59
CA HIS A 22 -8.68 -12.30 -7.84
C HIS A 22 -9.98 -12.21 -7.00
N VAL A 23 -9.89 -11.60 -5.80
CA VAL A 23 -11.04 -11.43 -4.90
C VAL A 23 -11.78 -10.13 -5.19
N ILE A 24 -11.04 -9.05 -5.43
CA ILE A 24 -11.60 -7.69 -5.43
C ILE A 24 -11.34 -6.88 -6.70
N GLY A 25 -10.65 -7.41 -7.70
CA GLY A 25 -10.21 -6.65 -8.88
C GLY A 25 -11.35 -5.98 -9.64
N ASP A 26 -12.39 -6.74 -10.00
CA ASP A 26 -13.60 -6.23 -10.66
C ASP A 26 -14.40 -5.25 -9.78
N LEU A 27 -14.43 -5.45 -8.46
CA LEU A 27 -15.02 -4.49 -7.53
C LEU A 27 -14.25 -3.17 -7.55
N ARG A 28 -12.92 -3.25 -7.57
CA ARG A 28 -12.07 -2.06 -7.66
C ARG A 28 -12.26 -1.36 -9.01
N ASP A 29 -12.32 -2.09 -10.11
CA ASP A 29 -12.57 -1.51 -11.44
C ASP A 29 -13.89 -0.73 -11.47
N GLN A 30 -14.93 -1.26 -10.80
CA GLN A 30 -16.23 -0.62 -10.74
C GLN A 30 -16.26 0.56 -9.76
N TYR A 31 -15.67 0.40 -8.57
CA TYR A 31 -15.93 1.24 -7.39
C TYR A 31 -14.72 1.99 -6.81
N ASP A 32 -13.51 1.80 -7.35
CA ASP A 32 -12.32 2.58 -6.99
C ASP A 32 -11.83 3.40 -8.20
N PRO A 33 -11.95 4.75 -8.15
CA PRO A 33 -11.41 5.61 -9.20
C PRO A 33 -9.91 5.45 -9.46
N SER A 34 -9.14 4.86 -8.54
CA SER A 34 -7.72 4.59 -8.74
C SER A 34 -7.46 3.38 -9.65
N ALA A 35 -8.33 2.36 -9.62
CA ALA A 35 -8.23 1.19 -10.49
C ALA A 35 -8.46 1.56 -11.96
N LYS A 36 -9.41 2.47 -12.23
CA LYS A 36 -9.62 3.08 -13.56
C LYS A 36 -8.40 3.84 -14.09
N ARG A 37 -7.44 4.12 -13.22
CA ARG A 37 -6.16 4.77 -13.53
C ARG A 37 -5.01 3.77 -13.50
N GLU A 38 -5.29 2.48 -13.68
CA GLU A 38 -4.33 1.37 -13.74
C GLU A 38 -3.56 1.11 -12.44
N LEU A 39 -4.11 1.54 -11.29
CA LEU A 39 -3.54 1.20 -9.99
C LEU A 39 -4.13 -0.12 -9.47
N GLY A 40 -3.32 -1.18 -9.56
CA GLY A 40 -3.62 -2.51 -9.01
C GLY A 40 -3.81 -2.51 -7.49
N ALA A 41 -4.21 -3.65 -6.93
CA ALA A 41 -4.48 -3.72 -5.49
C ALA A 41 -3.21 -3.41 -4.71
N HIS A 42 -3.34 -2.57 -3.69
CA HIS A 42 -2.20 -2.00 -3.01
C HIS A 42 -2.55 -1.53 -1.60
N ILE A 43 -1.51 -1.37 -0.78
CA ILE A 43 -1.56 -0.64 0.48
C ILE A 43 -0.76 0.64 0.29
N THR A 44 -1.42 1.78 0.46
CA THR A 44 -0.75 3.09 0.43
C THR A 44 0.12 3.25 1.67
N ILE A 45 1.43 3.43 1.49
CA ILE A 45 2.38 3.75 2.58
C ILE A 45 2.51 5.27 2.73
N ARG A 46 2.62 5.98 1.62
CA ARG A 46 2.65 7.43 1.60
C ARG A 46 2.08 7.95 0.28
N PHE A 47 1.20 8.93 0.35
CA PHE A 47 0.60 9.57 -0.82
C PHE A 47 1.02 11.03 -0.86
N ASP A 48 1.41 11.49 -2.05
CA ASP A 48 1.71 12.89 -2.38
C ASP A 48 2.64 13.60 -1.36
N TRP A 49 3.70 12.91 -0.93
CA TRP A 49 4.67 13.44 0.04
C TRP A 49 5.69 14.39 -0.57
N LEU A 50 5.97 14.23 -1.86
CA LEU A 50 6.84 15.08 -2.65
C LEU A 50 6.32 15.14 -4.07
N SER A 51 6.30 16.33 -4.66
CA SER A 51 6.05 16.46 -6.09
C SER A 51 7.07 15.64 -6.87
N ALA A 52 6.64 14.98 -7.95
CA ALA A 52 7.52 14.10 -8.74
C ALA A 52 8.84 14.75 -9.19
N ASN A 53 8.82 16.05 -9.52
CA ASN A 53 10.01 16.81 -9.94
C ASN A 53 10.93 17.24 -8.79
N ARG A 54 10.54 16.97 -7.53
CA ARG A 54 11.32 17.30 -6.33
C ARG A 54 11.96 16.08 -5.68
N ILE A 55 11.69 14.87 -6.16
CA ILE A 55 12.35 13.67 -5.65
C ILE A 55 13.81 13.69 -6.12
N THR A 56 14.72 13.72 -5.17
CA THR A 56 16.17 13.76 -5.42
C THR A 56 16.81 12.37 -5.30
N ALA A 57 18.07 12.25 -5.71
CA ALA A 57 18.87 11.04 -5.47
C ALA A 57 18.94 10.69 -3.98
N THR A 58 19.11 11.68 -3.10
CA THR A 58 19.15 11.47 -1.65
C THR A 58 17.83 10.93 -1.10
N ASP A 59 16.70 11.30 -1.69
CA ASP A 59 15.40 10.73 -1.32
C ASP A 59 15.29 9.26 -1.72
N HIS A 60 15.78 8.92 -2.92
CA HIS A 60 15.86 7.54 -3.37
C HIS A 60 16.76 6.69 -2.46
N ASP A 61 17.95 7.19 -2.09
CA ASP A 61 18.90 6.48 -1.24
C ASP A 61 18.33 6.26 0.18
N TYR A 62 17.62 7.25 0.70
CA TYR A 62 16.95 7.13 2.00
C TYR A 62 15.86 6.04 1.98
N ILE A 63 14.98 6.05 0.97
CA ILE A 63 13.94 5.03 0.83
C ILE A 63 14.57 3.64 0.62
N ALA A 64 15.61 3.54 -0.20
CA ALA A 64 16.33 2.29 -0.44
C ALA A 64 16.96 1.74 0.86
N SER A 65 17.56 2.60 1.70
CA SER A 65 18.13 2.20 2.99
C SER A 65 17.07 1.64 3.95
N ILE A 66 15.89 2.28 4.02
CA ILE A 66 14.76 1.77 4.80
C ILE A 66 14.32 0.39 4.30
N CYS A 67 14.17 0.25 2.97
CA CYS A 67 13.71 -1.00 2.36
C CYS A 67 14.73 -2.12 2.55
N ALA A 68 16.02 -1.87 2.33
CA ALA A 68 17.09 -2.86 2.52
C ALA A 68 17.20 -3.41 3.96
N SER A 69 16.71 -2.67 4.95
CA SER A 69 16.64 -3.09 6.36
C SER A 69 15.25 -3.54 6.81
N THR A 70 14.27 -3.57 5.89
CA THR A 70 12.93 -4.11 6.14
C THR A 70 12.91 -5.58 5.69
N PRO A 71 12.46 -6.53 6.52
CA PRO A 71 12.26 -7.91 6.07
C PRO A 71 11.05 -8.00 5.12
N THR A 72 10.95 -9.09 4.35
CA THR A 72 9.71 -9.40 3.63
C THR A 72 8.50 -9.32 4.56
N ILE A 73 7.48 -8.60 4.13
CA ILE A 73 6.23 -8.42 4.89
C ILE A 73 5.22 -9.43 4.34
N VAL A 74 4.86 -10.42 5.15
CA VAL A 74 3.80 -11.38 4.81
C VAL A 74 2.51 -10.95 5.50
N VAL A 75 1.42 -10.84 4.74
CA VAL A 75 0.10 -10.50 5.26
C VAL A 75 -0.98 -11.39 4.71
N THR A 76 -2.02 -11.57 5.51
CA THR A 76 -3.27 -12.23 5.14
C THR A 76 -4.40 -11.20 5.12
N LEU A 77 -5.13 -11.13 4.02
CA LEU A 77 -6.37 -10.37 3.87
C LEU A 77 -7.54 -11.32 4.14
N ALA A 78 -8.05 -11.31 5.36
CA ALA A 78 -9.15 -12.19 5.81
C ALA A 78 -10.38 -11.43 6.31
N ARG A 79 -10.29 -10.11 6.45
CA ARG A 79 -11.33 -9.27 7.04
C ARG A 79 -11.65 -8.10 6.13
N VAL A 80 -12.93 -7.77 6.05
CA VAL A 80 -13.43 -6.58 5.36
C VAL A 80 -13.87 -5.57 6.41
N ALA A 81 -13.41 -4.33 6.29
CA ALA A 81 -13.80 -3.22 7.14
C ALA A 81 -14.13 -2.00 6.28
N GLU A 82 -14.53 -0.92 6.94
CA GLU A 82 -14.96 0.31 6.30
C GLU A 82 -14.49 1.56 7.03
N PHE A 83 -14.35 2.63 6.26
CA PHE A 83 -14.36 4.02 6.73
C PHE A 83 -15.60 4.68 6.12
N PRO A 84 -15.97 5.91 6.52
CA PRO A 84 -16.97 6.67 5.78
C PRO A 84 -16.66 6.68 4.28
N ARG A 85 -17.56 6.09 3.47
CA ARG A 85 -17.49 6.02 2.00
C ARG A 85 -16.32 5.20 1.42
N VAL A 86 -15.69 4.32 2.21
CA VAL A 86 -14.61 3.44 1.75
C VAL A 86 -14.82 2.03 2.32
N VAL A 87 -14.74 1.02 1.46
CA VAL A 87 -14.68 -0.40 1.86
C VAL A 87 -13.27 -0.92 1.55
N TYR A 88 -12.68 -1.69 2.46
CA TYR A 88 -11.33 -2.20 2.32
C TYR A 88 -11.13 -3.57 2.96
N LEU A 89 -10.06 -4.26 2.55
CA LEU A 89 -9.54 -5.43 3.22
C LEU A 89 -8.49 -5.02 4.26
N GLU A 90 -8.54 -5.62 5.45
CA GLU A 90 -7.57 -5.42 6.52
C GLU A 90 -6.42 -6.44 6.41
N PRO A 91 -5.16 -5.99 6.30
CA PRO A 91 -4.01 -6.87 6.36
C PRO A 91 -3.70 -7.30 7.80
N GLU A 92 -3.44 -8.58 7.98
CA GLU A 92 -2.99 -9.17 9.24
C GLU A 92 -1.69 -9.97 9.02
N PRO A 93 -0.59 -9.70 9.75
CA PRO A 93 -0.45 -8.65 10.76
C PRO A 93 -0.27 -7.24 10.15
N ALA A 94 -0.85 -6.23 10.80
CA ALA A 94 -0.69 -4.83 10.40
C ALA A 94 0.65 -4.21 10.84
N ALA A 95 1.21 -4.68 11.96
CA ALA A 95 2.35 -4.06 12.64
C ALA A 95 3.62 -3.88 11.75
N PRO A 96 4.03 -4.84 10.88
CA PRO A 96 5.17 -4.62 10.01
C PRO A 96 4.96 -3.48 9.01
N ILE A 97 3.72 -3.29 8.53
CA ILE A 97 3.37 -2.21 7.60
C ILE A 97 3.38 -0.86 8.32
N GLU A 98 2.83 -0.81 9.53
CA GLU A 98 2.85 0.38 10.39
C GLU A 98 4.28 0.82 10.73
N ALA A 99 5.17 -0.15 11.03
CA ALA A 99 6.58 0.12 11.28
C ALA A 99 7.27 0.71 10.04
N LEU A 100 7.02 0.16 8.84
CA LEU A 100 7.55 0.71 7.59
C LEU A 100 7.04 2.13 7.35
N ALA A 101 5.74 2.37 7.48
CA ALA A 101 5.14 3.68 7.28
C ALA A 101 5.68 4.72 8.27
N LYS A 102 5.87 4.34 9.53
CA LYS A 102 6.47 5.20 10.56
C LYS A 102 7.89 5.62 10.19
N ARG A 103 8.74 4.69 9.75
CA ARG A 103 10.12 4.98 9.34
C ARG A 103 10.18 5.92 8.13
N ILE A 104 9.28 5.73 7.16
CA ILE A 104 9.15 6.66 6.01
C ILE A 104 8.71 8.05 6.49
N ALA A 105 7.79 8.11 7.47
CA ALA A 105 7.27 9.37 8.01
C ALA A 105 8.30 10.17 8.83
N GLU A 106 9.40 9.56 9.32
CA GLU A 106 10.48 10.27 10.03
C GLU A 106 11.10 11.37 9.17
N ARG A 107 11.26 11.12 7.86
CA ARG A 107 11.76 12.12 6.91
C ARG A 107 10.65 12.83 6.15
N TYR A 108 9.52 12.14 5.90
CA TYR A 108 8.40 12.67 5.13
C TYR A 108 7.13 12.69 5.97
N PRO A 109 7.04 13.59 6.97
CA PRO A 109 5.96 13.58 7.95
C PRO A 109 4.59 13.75 7.30
N ALA A 110 3.58 13.17 7.96
CA ALA A 110 2.16 13.37 7.68
C ALA A 110 1.82 14.86 7.51
N ARG A 111 0.91 15.16 6.59
CA ARG A 111 0.31 16.50 6.55
C ARG A 111 -0.59 16.66 7.78
N ALA A 112 -0.81 17.89 8.22
CA ALA A 112 -1.62 18.16 9.40
C ALA A 112 -3.08 17.67 9.27
N ASP A 113 -3.59 17.57 8.04
CA ASP A 113 -4.92 17.09 7.69
C ASP A 113 -4.99 15.58 7.38
N ASP A 114 -3.86 14.86 7.44
CA ASP A 114 -3.85 13.42 7.26
C ASP A 114 -4.54 12.72 8.45
N HIS A 115 -5.39 11.73 8.14
CA HIS A 115 -5.89 10.82 9.17
C HIS A 115 -4.78 9.91 9.69
N PRO A 116 -4.90 9.36 10.92
CA PRO A 116 -3.98 8.36 11.43
C PRO A 116 -3.79 7.22 10.42
N PHE A 117 -2.54 6.84 10.21
CA PHE A 117 -2.19 5.76 9.28
C PHE A 117 -2.87 4.46 9.72
N LYS A 118 -3.61 3.84 8.80
CA LYS A 118 -4.21 2.51 8.97
C LYS A 118 -3.95 1.70 7.70
N PRO A 119 -3.16 0.61 7.74
CA PRO A 119 -2.95 -0.26 6.59
C PRO A 119 -4.28 -0.82 6.06
N HIS A 120 -4.51 -0.70 4.76
CA HIS A 120 -5.71 -1.26 4.14
C HIS A 120 -5.54 -1.42 2.62
N VAL A 121 -6.26 -2.39 2.04
CA VAL A 121 -6.40 -2.56 0.58
C VAL A 121 -7.79 -2.11 0.18
N THR A 122 -7.91 -0.98 -0.52
CA THR A 122 -9.21 -0.45 -0.93
C THR A 122 -9.92 -1.38 -1.91
N VAL A 123 -11.16 -1.76 -1.59
CA VAL A 123 -12.10 -2.45 -2.49
C VAL A 123 -12.92 -1.43 -3.28
N GLY A 124 -13.35 -0.35 -2.63
CA GLY A 124 -14.07 0.75 -3.27
C GLY A 124 -14.02 2.01 -2.42
N ARG A 125 -14.05 3.19 -3.05
CA ARG A 125 -13.96 4.48 -2.36
C ARG A 125 -14.76 5.58 -3.05
N LYS A 126 -15.05 6.65 -2.29
CA LYS A 126 -16.00 7.71 -2.68
C LYS A 126 -17.42 7.16 -2.89
N LEU A 127 -17.74 6.06 -2.23
CA LEU A 127 -19.01 5.37 -2.35
C LEU A 127 -20.18 6.25 -1.87
N PRO A 128 -21.36 6.14 -2.48
CA PRO A 128 -22.62 6.49 -1.84
C PRO A 128 -22.79 5.71 -0.53
N ALA A 129 -23.51 6.29 0.45
CA ALA A 129 -23.65 5.67 1.77
C ALA A 129 -24.37 4.33 1.70
N GLU A 130 -25.39 4.21 0.84
CA GLU A 130 -26.14 2.98 0.60
C GLU A 130 -25.29 1.86 -0.01
N ASP A 131 -24.24 2.21 -0.76
CA ASP A 131 -23.37 1.25 -1.43
C ASP A 131 -22.31 0.63 -0.52
N VAL A 132 -21.92 1.33 0.56
CA VAL A 132 -20.89 0.85 1.51
C VAL A 132 -21.26 -0.52 2.06
N LYS A 133 -22.47 -0.66 2.63
CA LYS A 133 -22.93 -1.92 3.21
C LYS A 133 -23.01 -3.04 2.17
N ARG A 134 -23.49 -2.72 0.96
CA ARG A 134 -23.63 -3.68 -0.15
C ARG A 134 -22.27 -4.21 -0.59
N ILE A 135 -21.31 -3.32 -0.83
CA ILE A 135 -19.96 -3.67 -1.30
C ILE A 135 -19.20 -4.41 -0.21
N ARG A 136 -19.32 -4.00 1.06
CA ARG A 136 -18.74 -4.72 2.19
C ARG A 136 -19.22 -6.17 2.24
N ASN A 137 -20.54 -6.39 2.17
CA ASN A 137 -21.10 -7.75 2.19
C ASN A 137 -20.62 -8.58 1.00
N LEU A 138 -20.56 -8.00 -0.20
CA LEU A 138 -20.09 -8.70 -1.39
C LEU A 138 -18.62 -9.12 -1.25
N ALA A 139 -17.76 -8.23 -0.79
CA ALA A 139 -16.35 -8.53 -0.53
C ALA A 139 -16.19 -9.63 0.55
N SER A 140 -16.99 -9.58 1.63
CA SER A 140 -16.96 -10.60 2.68
C SER A 140 -17.37 -11.98 2.16
N THR A 141 -18.44 -12.06 1.36
CA THR A 141 -18.88 -13.31 0.73
C THR A 141 -17.78 -13.91 -0.15
N ARG A 142 -17.05 -13.07 -0.90
CA ARG A 142 -15.97 -13.54 -1.77
C ARG A 142 -14.78 -14.09 -0.99
N LEU A 143 -14.38 -13.46 0.11
CA LEU A 143 -13.33 -14.02 0.98
C LEU A 143 -13.72 -15.40 1.52
N VAL A 144 -14.99 -15.60 1.89
CA VAL A 144 -15.48 -16.90 2.35
C VAL A 144 -15.46 -17.94 1.22
N GLN A 145 -15.83 -17.56 -0.01
CA GLN A 145 -15.93 -18.47 -1.15
C GLN A 145 -14.59 -18.80 -1.80
N GLN A 146 -13.68 -17.83 -1.88
CA GLN A 146 -12.43 -17.93 -2.63
C GLN A 146 -11.22 -18.16 -1.70
N GLY A 147 -11.40 -17.92 -0.39
CA GLY A 147 -10.36 -18.04 0.61
C GLY A 147 -9.70 -16.70 0.95
N ASN A 148 -8.98 -16.71 2.06
CA ASN A 148 -8.17 -15.56 2.48
C ASN A 148 -6.99 -15.38 1.53
N VAL A 149 -6.64 -14.12 1.23
CA VAL A 149 -5.47 -13.82 0.37
C VAL A 149 -4.24 -13.71 1.24
N THR A 150 -3.28 -14.64 1.11
CA THR A 150 -1.96 -14.52 1.74
C THR A 150 -0.94 -14.09 0.70
N THR A 151 -0.22 -13.00 0.97
CA THR A 151 0.75 -12.44 0.02
C THR A 151 2.03 -12.00 0.72
N SER A 152 3.15 -12.09 0.00
CA SER A 152 4.46 -11.66 0.45
C SER A 152 4.86 -10.38 -0.28
N CYS A 153 4.89 -9.26 0.43
CA CYS A 153 5.40 -8.00 -0.07
C CYS A 153 6.92 -7.98 0.07
N ASN A 154 7.62 -8.04 -1.06
CA ASN A 154 9.09 -8.08 -1.12
C ASN A 154 9.72 -6.74 -1.52
N GLU A 155 8.90 -5.73 -1.78
CA GLU A 155 9.35 -4.42 -2.25
C GLU A 155 8.36 -3.32 -1.88
N LEU A 156 8.87 -2.09 -1.80
CA LEU A 156 8.07 -0.88 -1.84
C LEU A 156 8.13 -0.29 -3.26
N THR A 157 6.99 0.04 -3.85
CA THR A 157 6.94 0.64 -5.19
C THR A 157 6.68 2.14 -5.12
N LEU A 158 7.48 2.92 -5.86
CA LEU A 158 7.18 4.30 -6.22
C LEU A 158 6.38 4.35 -7.52
N LEU A 159 5.17 4.91 -7.46
CA LEU A 159 4.35 5.23 -8.61
C LEU A 159 4.17 6.75 -8.75
N MET A 160 3.98 7.20 -9.99
CA MET A 160 3.66 8.59 -10.31
C MET A 160 2.43 8.66 -11.20
N SER A 161 1.60 9.67 -11.00
CA SER A 161 0.49 9.93 -11.90
C SER A 161 0.97 10.59 -13.20
N ARG A 162 0.77 9.95 -14.35
CA ARG A 162 1.09 10.49 -15.68
C ARG A 162 -0.07 10.24 -16.62
N ASN A 163 -0.52 11.27 -17.33
CA ASN A 163 -1.61 11.19 -18.33
C ASN A 163 -2.86 10.46 -17.81
N GLY A 164 -3.28 10.79 -16.58
CA GLY A 164 -4.43 10.16 -15.94
C GLY A 164 -4.18 8.77 -15.36
N LYS A 165 -3.05 8.12 -15.61
CA LYS A 165 -2.71 6.77 -15.13
C LYS A 165 -1.67 6.79 -14.02
N TRP A 166 -1.55 5.73 -13.26
CA TRP A 166 -0.44 5.48 -12.34
C TRP A 166 0.63 4.67 -13.06
N VAL A 167 1.86 5.17 -13.06
CA VAL A 167 2.99 4.54 -13.73
C VAL A 167 4.05 4.21 -12.70
N ARG A 168 4.39 2.93 -12.57
CA ARG A 168 5.52 2.46 -11.77
C ARG A 168 6.80 3.15 -12.24
N GLN A 169 7.55 3.73 -11.31
CA GLN A 169 8.81 4.42 -11.60
C GLN A 169 10.02 3.65 -11.08
N ARG A 170 9.91 3.08 -9.89
CA ARG A 170 11.00 2.40 -9.21
C ARG A 170 10.45 1.47 -8.13
N ASP A 171 11.09 0.32 -7.99
CA ASP A 171 10.87 -0.59 -6.88
C ASP A 171 12.09 -0.56 -5.95
N TYR A 172 11.83 -0.65 -4.64
CA TYR A 172 12.85 -0.72 -3.60
C TYR A 172 12.72 -2.09 -2.92
N PRO A 173 13.60 -3.04 -3.27
CA PRO A 173 13.56 -4.38 -2.69
C PRO A 173 13.75 -4.35 -1.17
N PHE A 174 13.02 -5.21 -0.48
CA PHE A 174 13.23 -5.49 0.93
C PHE A 174 14.46 -6.37 1.14
N GLY A 175 15.09 -6.21 2.29
CA GLY A 175 16.24 -7.01 2.68
C GLY A 175 15.82 -8.45 2.96
N ALA A 176 16.62 -9.40 2.47
CA ALA A 176 16.52 -10.78 2.91
C ALA A 176 17.07 -10.89 4.34
N TYR A 177 16.26 -10.62 5.36
CA TYR A 177 16.68 -10.95 6.72
C TYR A 177 16.49 -12.45 6.96
N TYR A 178 17.58 -13.20 6.77
CA TYR A 178 17.73 -14.56 7.30
C TYR A 178 17.56 -14.51 8.83
N GLN A 179 16.74 -15.41 9.37
CA GLN A 179 16.64 -15.72 10.80
C GLN A 179 18.00 -16.14 11.40
N ARG A 180 18.93 -15.22 11.65
CA ARG A 180 20.17 -15.54 12.38
C ARG A 180 20.09 -15.31 13.88
N GLU A 181 19.05 -14.65 14.39
CA GLU A 181 18.95 -14.36 15.83
C GLU A 181 17.92 -15.22 16.60
N LEU A 182 17.09 -16.00 15.90
CA LEU A 182 16.16 -16.96 16.55
C LEU A 182 16.77 -18.36 16.78
N LEU A 183 17.93 -18.67 16.20
CA LEU A 183 18.68 -19.92 16.45
C LEU A 183 19.94 -19.71 17.30
N ALA A 184 20.30 -18.46 17.61
CA ALA A 184 21.46 -18.14 18.45
C ALA A 184 21.14 -18.13 19.95
N HIS A 185 19.85 -18.08 20.34
CA HIS A 185 19.42 -18.10 21.74
C HIS A 185 19.09 -19.51 22.29
N ASP A 186 19.18 -20.56 21.47
CA ASP A 186 18.90 -21.95 21.88
C ASP A 186 20.17 -22.82 22.02
N LYS A 187 21.35 -22.18 22.02
CA LYS A 187 22.65 -22.89 22.18
C LYS A 187 23.55 -22.34 23.28
N THR A 188 23.02 -21.52 24.19
CA THR A 188 23.76 -21.10 25.38
C THR A 188 22.87 -21.15 26.61
N GLN A 189 22.57 -22.37 27.06
CA GLN A 189 22.51 -22.66 28.49
C GLN A 189 23.28 -23.97 28.75
N PRO A 190 24.24 -23.99 29.70
CA PRO A 190 24.87 -25.22 30.17
C PRO A 190 23.91 -26.09 30.99
#